data_AF-A0AAJ2TMD1-F1
#
_entry.id   AF-A0AAJ2TMD1-F1
#
_cell.length_a   1.000
_cell.length_b   1.000
_cell.length_c   1.000
_cell.angle_alpha   90.00
_cell.angle_beta   90.00
_cell.angle_gamma   90.00
#
_symmetry.space_group_name_H-M   'P 1'
#
loop_
_entity.id
_entity.type
_entity.pdbx_description
1 polymer ?
#
loop_
_entity_poly.entity_id
_entity_poly.type
_entity_poly.pdbx_seq_one_letter_code
_entity_poly.pdbx_strand_id
1 'polypeptide(L)'
;MSRRPVVEPIACDCCGKPLLPVFGTFHRVEREFGWASLPYVLCGDCALQHRGNPSEARVREWIMTRAARAGADWLRAVTNVVTPHGS
;
A
#
# COMPACT_ATOMS: atom_id res chain seq x y z
N MET A 1 23.38 -8.22 25.37
CA MET A 1 23.37 -7.58 24.04
C MET A 1 21.95 -7.56 23.52
N SER A 2 21.29 -6.40 23.53
CA SER A 2 19.93 -6.29 22.99
C SER A 2 20.03 -6.25 21.47
N ARG A 3 19.53 -7.30 20.77
CA ARG A 3 19.47 -7.29 19.30
C ARG A 3 18.48 -6.20 18.92
N ARG A 4 18.96 -5.13 18.27
CA ARG A 4 18.05 -4.17 17.64
C ARG A 4 17.13 -4.95 16.70
N PRO A 5 15.80 -4.77 16.77
CA PRO A 5 14.92 -5.38 15.79
C PRO A 5 15.35 -4.93 14.40
N VAL A 6 15.60 -5.90 13.52
CA VAL A 6 15.83 -5.62 12.09
C VAL A 6 14.48 -5.22 11.55
N VAL A 7 14.27 -3.93 11.32
CA VAL A 7 13.03 -3.45 10.71
C VAL A 7 13.22 -3.57 9.21
N GLU A 8 12.50 -4.52 8.59
CA GLU A 8 12.52 -4.67 7.14
C GLU A 8 11.97 -3.39 6.48
N PRO A 9 12.67 -2.85 5.45
CA PRO A 9 12.21 -1.67 4.74
C PRO A 9 10.83 -1.92 4.11
N ILE A 10 9.93 -0.95 4.25
CA ILE A 10 8.65 -0.98 3.52
C ILE A 10 8.93 -0.50 2.10
N ALA A 11 8.44 -1.18 1.07
CA ALA A 11 8.58 -0.69 -0.30
C ALA A 11 7.44 0.28 -0.70
N CYS A 12 7.76 1.28 -1.53
CA CYS A 12 6.77 2.12 -2.20
C CYS A 12 5.87 1.26 -3.10
N ASP A 13 4.56 1.45 -3.02
CA ASP A 13 3.61 0.67 -3.81
C ASP A 13 3.48 1.16 -5.26
N CYS A 14 4.03 2.34 -5.58
CA CYS A 14 4.10 2.85 -6.95
C CYS A 14 5.40 2.46 -7.68
N CYS A 15 6.57 2.66 -7.04
CA CYS A 15 7.87 2.52 -7.71
C CYS A 15 8.78 1.46 -7.11
N GLY A 16 8.37 0.78 -6.03
CA GLY A 16 9.18 -0.26 -5.38
C GLY A 16 10.37 0.24 -4.57
N LYS A 17 10.67 1.54 -4.57
CA LYS A 17 11.74 2.15 -3.77
C LYS A 17 11.64 1.70 -2.30
N PRO A 18 12.70 1.17 -1.69
CA PRO A 18 12.69 0.83 -0.26
C PRO A 18 12.59 2.13 0.55
N LEU A 19 11.72 2.11 1.54
CA LEU A 19 11.39 3.22 2.43
C LEU A 19 11.84 2.82 3.82
N LEU A 20 12.61 3.70 4.45
CA LEU A 20 12.96 3.51 5.83
C LEU A 20 11.69 3.69 6.67
N PRO A 21 11.46 2.85 7.69
CA PRO A 21 10.33 2.95 8.60
C PRO A 21 10.53 4.10 9.61
N VAL A 22 11.01 5.25 9.14
CA VAL A 22 11.18 6.47 9.93
C VAL A 22 9.96 7.35 9.68
N PHE A 23 9.33 7.80 10.76
CA PHE A 23 8.18 8.69 10.72
C PHE A 23 8.41 9.88 9.78
N GLY A 24 7.43 10.18 8.93
CA GLY A 24 7.43 11.33 8.02
C GLY A 24 8.16 11.15 6.68
N THR A 25 8.77 9.98 6.42
CA THR A 25 9.52 9.74 5.17
C THR A 25 8.67 9.18 4.02
N PHE A 26 7.44 8.75 4.31
CA PHE A 26 6.51 8.19 3.35
C PHE A 26 5.07 8.55 3.67
N HIS A 27 4.22 8.50 2.65
CA HIS A 27 2.79 8.77 2.76
C HIS A 27 2.05 7.45 2.84
N ARG A 28 1.52 7.14 4.03
CA ARG A 28 0.54 6.07 4.21
C ARG A 28 -0.86 6.65 4.05
N VAL A 29 -1.66 6.02 3.20
CA VAL A 29 -3.04 6.40 2.95
C VAL A 29 -3.92 5.17 3.15
N GLU A 30 -5.11 5.38 3.72
CA GLU A 30 -6.13 4.36 3.84
C GLU A 30 -7.31 4.68 2.92
N ARG A 31 -7.88 3.65 2.29
CA ARG A 31 -8.98 3.77 1.35
C ARG A 31 -10.09 2.80 1.71
N GLU A 32 -11.30 3.33 1.70
CA GLU A 32 -12.51 2.58 2.04
C GLU A 32 -13.01 1.75 0.86
N PHE A 33 -13.39 0.50 1.13
CA PHE A 33 -13.99 -0.47 0.22
C PHE A 33 -15.17 -1.13 0.94
N GLY A 34 -16.29 -0.41 1.02
CA GLY A 34 -17.49 -0.88 1.71
C GLY A 34 -17.25 -1.08 3.21
N TRP A 35 -17.08 -2.34 3.63
CA TRP A 35 -16.90 -2.72 5.03
C TRP A 35 -15.43 -2.77 5.49
N ALA A 36 -14.48 -2.56 4.58
CA ALA A 36 -13.06 -2.64 4.86
C ALA A 36 -12.31 -1.34 4.52
N SER A 37 -11.19 -1.09 5.20
CA SER A 37 -10.23 -0.05 4.86
C SER A 37 -8.90 -0.71 4.50
N LEU A 38 -8.36 -0.39 3.33
CA LEU A 38 -7.12 -0.98 2.81
C LEU A 38 -6.04 0.08 2.64
N PRO A 39 -4.82 -0.15 3.17
CA PRO A 39 -3.75 0.82 3.09
C PRO A 39 -2.94 0.70 1.79
N TYR A 40 -2.34 1.81 1.38
CA TYR A 40 -1.18 1.84 0.49
C TYR A 40 -0.15 2.87 0.99
N VAL A 41 1.09 2.74 0.52
CA VAL A 41 2.23 3.57 0.92
C VAL A 41 2.99 4.06 -0.31
N LEU A 42 3.22 5.36 -0.38
CA LEU A 42 4.01 6.02 -1.43
C LEU A 42 5.24 6.71 -0.84
N CYS A 43 6.34 6.74 -1.59
CA CYS A 43 7.43 7.67 -1.30
C CYS A 43 6.98 9.12 -1.54
N GLY A 44 7.71 10.09 -0.99
CA GLY A 44 7.42 11.52 -1.19
C GLY A 44 7.28 11.91 -2.66
N ASP A 45 8.19 11.44 -3.52
CA ASP A 45 8.18 11.74 -4.96
C ASP A 45 6.89 11.25 -5.65
N CYS A 46 6.52 9.99 -5.43
CA CYS A 46 5.29 9.43 -6.00
C CYS A 46 4.03 10.07 -5.40
N ALA A 47 4.04 10.41 -4.12
CA ALA A 47 2.92 11.10 -3.48
C ALA A 47 2.72 12.51 -4.06
N LEU A 48 3.81 13.23 -4.35
CA LEU A 48 3.77 14.53 -5.03
C LEU A 48 3.31 14.39 -6.48
N GLN A 49 3.84 13.42 -7.22
CA GLN A 49 3.47 13.16 -8.61
C GLN A 49 1.98 12.83 -8.78
N HIS A 50 1.40 12.08 -7.85
CA HIS A 50 0.00 11.68 -7.88
C HIS A 50 -0.90 12.53 -6.98
N ARG A 51 -0.43 13.70 -6.55
CA ARG A 51 -1.24 14.65 -5.77
C ARG A 51 -2.42 15.13 -6.60
N GLY A 52 -3.59 15.28 -5.96
CA GLY A 52 -4.77 15.91 -6.57
C GLY A 52 -5.99 15.02 -6.61
N ASN A 53 -5.91 13.84 -7.23
CA ASN A 53 -6.83 12.71 -7.04
C ASN A 53 -6.34 11.57 -7.95
N PRO A 54 -5.58 10.57 -7.45
CA PRO A 54 -5.27 9.41 -8.27
C PRO A 54 -6.56 8.68 -8.65
N SER A 55 -6.63 8.14 -9.87
CA SER A 55 -7.80 7.36 -10.30
C SER A 55 -8.00 6.15 -9.39
N GLU A 56 -9.24 5.70 -9.24
CA GLU A 56 -9.52 4.49 -8.43
C GLU A 56 -8.75 3.28 -8.93
N ALA A 57 -8.61 3.12 -10.25
CA ALA A 57 -7.81 2.04 -10.83
C ALA A 57 -6.37 2.07 -10.32
N ARG A 58 -5.74 3.26 -10.30
CA ARG A 58 -4.38 3.42 -9.81
C ARG A 58 -4.26 3.12 -8.31
N VAL A 59 -5.25 3.56 -7.52
CA VAL A 59 -5.33 3.24 -6.09
C VAL A 59 -5.44 1.74 -5.87
N ARG A 60 -6.30 1.04 -6.63
CA ARG A 60 -6.44 -0.42 -6.57
C ARG A 60 -5.12 -1.11 -6.89
N GLU A 61 -4.39 -0.66 -7.92
CA GLU A 61 -3.07 -1.22 -8.26
C GLU A 61 -2.07 -1.14 -7.10
N TRP A 62 -1.99 0.00 -6.40
CA TRP A 62 -1.08 0.15 -5.26
C TRP A 62 -1.47 -0.77 -4.09
N ILE A 63 -2.76 -0.88 -3.80
CA ILE A 63 -3.28 -1.78 -2.77
C ILE A 63 -2.97 -3.24 -3.11
N MET A 64 -3.18 -3.65 -4.37
CA MET A 64 -2.86 -5.00 -4.84
C MET A 64 -1.35 -5.28 -4.78
N THR A 65 -0.52 -4.29 -5.13
CA THR A 65 0.94 -4.39 -5.03
C THR A 65 1.38 -4.61 -3.58
N ARG A 66 0.80 -3.88 -2.64
CA ARG A 66 1.04 -4.07 -1.21
C ARG A 66 0.59 -5.45 -0.74
N ALA A 67 -0.60 -5.88 -1.16
CA ALA A 67 -1.14 -7.15 -0.74
C ALA A 67 -0.30 -8.33 -1.25
N ALA A 68 0.19 -8.26 -2.49
CA ALA A 68 1.07 -9.27 -3.08
C ALA A 68 2.37 -9.44 -2.29
N ARG A 69 2.96 -8.34 -1.77
CA ARG A 69 4.17 -8.39 -0.94
C ARG A 69 3.93 -9.02 0.43
N ALA A 70 2.72 -8.94 0.97
CA ALA A 70 2.37 -9.54 2.26
C ALA A 70 2.10 -11.06 2.15
N GLY A 71 1.83 -11.57 0.96
CA GLY A 71 1.70 -13.01 0.69
C GLY A 71 0.44 -13.38 -0.09
N ALA A 72 0.43 -14.60 -0.61
CA ALA A 72 -0.61 -15.08 -1.54
C ALA A 72 -2.02 -15.13 -0.91
N ASP A 73 -2.13 -15.52 0.35
CA ASP A 73 -3.43 -15.60 1.03
C ASP A 73 -4.01 -14.21 1.32
N TRP A 74 -3.16 -13.29 1.75
CA TRP A 74 -3.57 -11.90 1.93
C TRP A 74 -3.95 -11.23 0.62
N LEU A 75 -3.17 -11.45 -0.44
CA LEU A 75 -3.52 -11.01 -1.80
C LEU A 75 -4.90 -11.52 -2.22
N ARG A 76 -5.19 -12.80 -2.01
CA ARG A 76 -6.50 -13.39 -2.32
C ARG A 76 -7.63 -12.72 -1.56
N ALA A 77 -7.47 -12.48 -0.26
CA ALA A 77 -8.45 -11.79 0.56
C ALA A 77 -8.71 -10.36 0.07
N VAL A 78 -7.64 -9.62 -0.23
CA VAL A 78 -7.73 -8.25 -0.76
C VAL A 78 -8.40 -8.22 -2.13
N THR A 79 -8.11 -9.17 -3.03
CA THR A 79 -8.79 -9.30 -4.32
C THR A 79 -10.31 -9.36 -4.15
N ASN A 80 -10.81 -10.13 -3.18
CA ASN A 80 -12.24 -10.24 -2.91
C ASN A 80 -12.84 -8.93 -2.40
N VAL A 81 -12.06 -8.10 -1.69
CA VAL A 81 -12.53 -6.79 -1.19
C VAL A 81 -12.58 -5.75 -2.30
N VAL A 82 -11.56 -5.71 -3.18
CA VAL A 82 -11.44 -4.65 -4.20
C VAL A 82 -12.17 -4.96 -5.50
N THR A 83 -12.53 -6.23 -5.73
CA THR A 83 -13.35 -6.66 -6.86
C THR A 83 -14.81 -6.55 -6.45
N PRO A 84 -15.64 -5.74 -7.13
CA PRO A 84 -17.07 -5.71 -6.86
C PRO A 84 -17.64 -7.13 -7.05
N HIS A 85 -18.22 -7.69 -6.00
CA HIS A 85 -19.07 -8.87 -6.13
C HIS A 85 -20.36 -8.40 -6.81
N GLY A 86 -20.44 -8.58 -8.13
CA GLY A 86 -21.65 -8.55 -8.97
C GLY A 86 -22.73 -7.50 -8.66
N SER A 87 -22.96 -6.59 -9.61
CA SER A 87 -24.19 -5.81 -9.75
C SER A 87 -25.46 -6.66 -9.69
#